data_AF-A0AAN0W010-F1
#
_entry.id   AF-A0AAN0W010-F1
#
_cell.length_a   1.000
_cell.length_b   1.000
_cell.length_c   1.000
_cell.angle_alpha   90.00
_cell.angle_beta   90.00
_cell.angle_gamma   90.00
#
_symmetry.space_group_name_H-M   'P 1'
#
loop_
_entity.id
_entity.type
_entity.pdbx_description
1 polymer ?
#
loop_
_entity_poly.entity_id
_entity_poly.type
_entity_poly.pdbx_seq_one_letter_code
_entity_poly.pdbx_strand_id
1 'polypeptide(L)'
;MNTGMNNCVLYKGLSSVPQTSNIDCYYSERGSFGSGFYCVDIDSALVYASDVPEHILKVNVAMVNPMVVSVGFEQGWAMDLDSAALPLLRKLFTEDDVLKLVRDSEDGLFDETIQLAVTQKGHDGLVVIYDEGACFETIVYDKNVISLCL
;
A
#
# COMPACT_ATOMS: atom_id res chain seq x y z
N MET A 1 20.36 7.48 -9.67
CA MET A 1 19.49 8.60 -9.27
C MET A 1 18.99 8.29 -7.88
N ASN A 2 19.31 9.12 -6.88
CA ASN A 2 18.73 8.98 -5.55
C ASN A 2 17.23 9.30 -5.68
N THR A 3 16.37 8.30 -5.48
CA THR A 3 14.90 8.41 -5.38
C THR A 3 14.50 9.07 -4.05
N GLY A 4 15.17 10.17 -3.73
CA GLY A 4 15.12 10.82 -2.42
C GLY A 4 13.70 11.18 -2.01
N MET A 5 13.26 10.55 -0.93
CA MET A 5 12.19 10.96 -0.02
C MET A 5 10.85 11.29 -0.70
N ASN A 6 10.08 10.24 -0.99
CA ASN A 6 8.64 10.42 -1.18
C ASN A 6 8.04 10.76 0.19
N ASN A 7 7.54 11.99 0.33
CA ASN A 7 6.72 12.38 1.47
C ASN A 7 5.37 11.67 1.30
N CYS A 8 5.12 10.66 2.12
CA CYS A 8 3.86 9.94 2.17
C CYS A 8 3.16 10.25 3.49
N VAL A 9 1.93 9.80 3.62
CA VAL A 9 1.09 10.06 4.78
C VAL A 9 0.59 8.74 5.36
N LEU A 10 0.77 8.57 6.66
CA LEU A 10 0.32 7.41 7.42
C LEU A 10 -0.88 7.80 8.28
N TYR A 11 -1.94 6.99 8.23
CA TYR A 11 -3.08 7.14 9.13
C TYR A 11 -2.83 6.43 10.47
N LYS A 12 -2.94 7.15 11.59
CA LYS A 12 -2.93 6.57 12.93
C LYS A 12 -4.34 6.15 13.32
N GLY A 13 -4.60 4.83 13.37
CA GLY A 13 -5.85 4.29 13.91
C GLY A 13 -6.11 4.78 15.35
N LEU A 14 -7.38 5.02 15.68
CA LEU A 14 -7.85 5.54 16.97
C LEU A 14 -7.41 4.65 18.14
N SER A 15 -6.30 5.00 18.80
CA SER A 15 -6.05 4.68 20.20
C SER A 15 -5.10 5.71 20.82
N SER A 16 -5.47 6.16 22.01
CA SER A 16 -4.76 7.13 22.84
C SER A 16 -3.45 6.55 23.37
N VAL A 17 -2.36 6.69 22.60
CA VAL A 17 -1.02 6.26 23.00
C VAL A 17 -0.04 7.45 22.95
N PRO A 18 0.82 7.65 23.99
CA PRO A 18 1.67 8.83 24.12
C PRO A 18 2.68 8.98 22.99
N GLN A 19 2.95 10.24 22.61
CA GLN A 19 4.03 10.62 21.69
C GLN A 19 5.38 10.14 22.23
N THR A 20 5.92 9.09 21.64
CA THR A 20 7.37 8.82 21.67
C THR A 20 7.91 9.00 20.26
N SER A 21 9.22 9.13 20.12
CA SER A 21 9.94 9.19 18.83
C SER A 21 9.80 7.94 17.95
N ASN A 22 9.05 6.94 18.42
CA ASN A 22 8.71 5.74 17.66
C ASN A 22 7.34 5.96 17.02
N ILE A 23 7.28 5.85 15.69
CA ILE A 23 6.00 5.79 14.98
C ILE A 23 5.40 4.43 15.30
N ASP A 24 4.26 4.41 15.98
CA ASP A 24 3.41 3.23 16.04
C ASP A 24 2.74 3.05 14.67
N CYS A 25 3.51 2.58 13.69
CA CYS A 25 2.99 2.16 12.40
C CYS A 25 2.20 0.87 12.59
N TYR A 26 0.92 0.89 12.26
CA TYR A 26 0.11 -0.32 12.25
C TYR A 26 0.42 -1.12 10.98
N TYR A 27 0.86 -2.36 11.18
CA TYR A 27 1.00 -3.32 10.10
C TYR A 27 -0.38 -3.82 9.72
N SER A 28 -0.73 -3.73 8.44
CA SER A 28 -1.95 -4.33 7.93
C SER A 28 -1.68 -5.77 7.54
N GLU A 29 -2.37 -6.72 8.17
CA GLU A 29 -2.28 -8.14 7.80
C GLU A 29 -2.97 -8.43 6.47
N ARG A 30 -3.91 -7.58 6.04
CA ARG A 30 -4.61 -7.68 4.76
C ARG A 30 -4.81 -6.30 4.13
N GLY A 31 -4.90 -6.24 2.81
CA GLY A 31 -5.20 -5.02 2.07
C GLY A 31 -5.35 -5.28 0.58
N SER A 32 -5.78 -4.29 -0.20
CA SER A 32 -5.96 -4.43 -1.64
C SER A 32 -4.67 -4.89 -2.35
N PHE A 33 -3.49 -4.58 -1.80
CA PHE A 33 -2.20 -5.00 -2.35
C PHE A 33 -1.41 -5.88 -1.38
N GLY A 34 -2.12 -6.61 -0.51
CA GLY A 34 -1.54 -7.54 0.45
C GLY A 34 -1.16 -6.90 1.78
N SER A 35 -0.42 -7.65 2.60
CA SER A 35 0.04 -7.18 3.90
C SER A 35 1.15 -6.12 3.81
N GLY A 36 1.19 -5.19 4.76
CA GLY A 36 2.22 -4.14 4.81
C GLY A 36 1.83 -2.92 5.62
N PHE A 37 2.74 -1.94 5.67
CA PHE A 37 2.46 -0.59 6.17
C PHE A 37 2.03 0.29 4.99
N TYR A 38 0.79 0.75 5.00
CA TYR A 38 0.22 1.55 3.93
C TYR A 38 0.46 3.04 4.20
N CYS A 39 1.12 3.71 3.26
CA CYS A 39 1.28 5.16 3.25
C CYS A 39 0.69 5.70 1.95
N VAL A 40 -0.10 6.76 2.01
CA VAL A 40 -0.82 7.31 0.85
C VAL A 40 -0.41 8.77 0.60
N ASP A 41 -0.82 9.36 -0.52
CA ASP A 41 -0.74 10.81 -0.66
C ASP A 41 -1.71 11.54 0.30
N ILE A 42 -1.55 12.86 0.41
CA ILE A 42 -2.31 13.66 1.38
C ILE A 42 -3.81 13.69 1.08
N ASP A 43 -4.21 13.65 -0.19
CA ASP A 43 -5.62 13.75 -0.56
C ASP A 43 -6.34 12.44 -0.19
N SER A 44 -5.71 11.29 -0.49
CA SER A 44 -6.20 9.98 -0.02
C SER A 44 -6.21 9.87 1.51
N ALA A 45 -5.17 10.37 2.20
CA ALA A 45 -5.13 10.34 3.66
C ALA A 45 -6.28 11.12 4.31
N LEU A 46 -6.63 12.29 3.74
CA LEU A 46 -7.76 13.10 4.21
C LEU A 46 -9.11 12.41 4.03
N VAL A 47 -9.25 11.58 2.99
CA VAL A 47 -10.45 10.74 2.81
C VAL A 47 -10.51 9.64 3.87
N TYR A 48 -9.42 8.92 4.11
CA TYR A 48 -9.41 7.86 5.13
C TYR A 48 -9.55 8.38 6.57
N ALA A 49 -9.03 9.56 6.84
CA ALA A 49 -9.04 10.18 8.16
C ALA A 49 -10.08 11.31 8.27
N SER A 50 -11.15 11.29 7.47
CA SER A 50 -12.10 12.42 7.35
C SER A 50 -12.66 12.89 8.70
N ASP A 51 -12.87 11.97 9.63
CA ASP A 51 -13.43 12.24 10.96
C ASP A 51 -12.36 12.60 12.01
N VAL A 52 -11.08 12.40 11.68
CA VAL A 52 -9.92 12.57 12.58
C VAL A 52 -8.66 13.03 11.82
N PRO A 53 -8.70 14.14 11.07
CA PRO A 53 -7.58 14.58 10.23
C PRO A 53 -6.31 14.91 11.03
N GLU A 54 -6.43 15.17 12.34
CA GLU A 54 -5.30 15.35 13.25
C GLU A 54 -4.47 14.07 13.49
N HIS A 55 -4.97 12.90 13.07
CA HIS A 55 -4.27 11.61 13.16
C HIS A 55 -3.43 11.27 11.92
N ILE A 56 -3.34 12.21 10.98
CA ILE A 56 -2.52 12.14 9.78
C ILE A 56 -1.07 12.45 10.15
N LEU A 57 -0.16 11.50 9.92
CA LEU A 57 1.28 11.68 10.10
C LEU A 57 1.97 11.77 8.75
N LYS A 58 2.77 12.82 8.55
CA LYS A 58 3.67 12.91 7.40
C LYS A 58 4.93 12.10 7.64
N VAL A 59 5.28 11.23 6.71
CA VAL A 59 6.41 10.32 6.80
C VAL A 59 7.27 10.36 5.54
N ASN A 60 8.57 10.15 5.71
CA ASN A 60 9.49 9.81 4.64
C ASN A 60 9.58 8.29 4.54
N VAL A 61 9.41 7.77 3.33
CA VAL A 61 9.63 6.35 3.02
C VAL A 61 10.89 6.19 2.17
N ALA A 62 11.83 5.36 2.65
CA ALA A 62 13.14 5.15 2.05
C ALA A 62 13.33 3.72 1.53
N MET A 63 12.41 3.25 0.66
CA MET A 63 12.59 1.99 -0.06
C MET A 63 13.74 2.10 -1.08
N VAL A 64 14.49 1.01 -1.23
CA VAL A 64 15.65 0.88 -2.12
C VAL A 64 15.24 0.45 -3.52
N ASN A 65 14.31 -0.50 -3.64
CA ASN A 65 13.92 -1.09 -4.92
C ASN A 65 12.42 -1.45 -4.98
N PRO A 66 11.51 -0.46 -4.86
CA PRO A 66 10.09 -0.75 -4.88
C PRO A 66 9.62 -1.23 -6.26
N MET A 67 8.65 -2.13 -6.28
CA MET A 67 7.92 -2.44 -7.51
C MET A 67 6.90 -1.34 -7.78
N VAL A 68 7.01 -0.69 -8.94
CA VAL A 68 6.06 0.36 -9.35
C VAL A 68 5.00 -0.21 -10.29
N VAL A 69 3.72 0.01 -9.98
CA VAL A 69 2.60 -0.49 -10.78
C VAL A 69 1.52 0.57 -10.94
N SER A 70 1.12 0.82 -12.19
CA SER A 70 -0.09 1.59 -12.49
C SER A 70 -1.31 0.70 -12.40
N VAL A 71 -2.35 1.18 -11.73
CA VAL A 71 -3.55 0.40 -11.40
C VAL A 71 -4.83 1.17 -11.68
N GLY A 72 -5.95 0.46 -11.67
CA GLY A 72 -7.28 1.04 -11.80
C GLY A 72 -8.37 -0.01 -11.57
N PHE A 73 -9.52 0.42 -11.04
CA PHE A 73 -10.65 -0.45 -10.70
C PHE A 73 -11.37 -1.03 -11.92
N GLU A 74 -11.36 -0.32 -13.05
CA GLU A 74 -12.03 -0.69 -14.30
C GLU A 74 -11.71 -2.13 -14.75
N GLN A 75 -10.46 -2.56 -14.57
CA GLN A 75 -10.03 -3.91 -14.95
C GLN A 75 -10.57 -4.98 -13.98
N GLY A 76 -10.72 -4.65 -12.70
CA GLY A 76 -11.28 -5.52 -11.68
C GLY A 76 -12.78 -5.74 -11.86
N TRP A 77 -13.53 -4.72 -12.30
CA TRP A 77 -14.98 -4.81 -12.50
C TRP A 77 -15.40 -5.88 -13.51
N ALA A 78 -14.60 -6.13 -14.55
CA ALA A 78 -14.84 -7.20 -15.51
C ALA A 78 -14.78 -8.61 -14.88
N MET A 79 -14.18 -8.72 -13.69
CA MET A 79 -14.01 -9.95 -12.92
C MET A 79 -14.77 -9.94 -11.58
N ASP A 80 -15.69 -8.99 -11.40
CA ASP A 80 -16.41 -8.76 -10.13
C ASP A 80 -15.46 -8.60 -8.93
N LEU A 81 -14.28 -8.03 -9.16
CA LEU A 81 -13.26 -7.77 -8.16
C LEU A 81 -13.35 -6.29 -7.75
N ASP A 82 -13.72 -6.04 -6.49
CA ASP A 82 -13.71 -4.69 -5.90
C ASP A 82 -12.31 -4.27 -5.43
N SER A 83 -11.35 -4.28 -6.36
CA SER A 83 -9.96 -3.94 -6.07
C SER A 83 -9.22 -3.53 -7.34
N ALA A 84 -8.35 -2.53 -7.20
CA ALA A 84 -7.44 -2.11 -8.26
C ALA A 84 -6.23 -3.05 -8.42
N ALA A 85 -6.15 -4.15 -7.67
CA ALA A 85 -4.99 -5.03 -7.61
C ALA A 85 -4.72 -5.87 -8.87
N LEU A 86 -5.69 -6.02 -9.76
CA LEU A 86 -5.59 -6.95 -10.89
C LEU A 86 -4.33 -6.76 -11.77
N PRO A 87 -3.89 -5.53 -12.11
CA PRO A 87 -2.64 -5.33 -12.85
C PRO A 87 -1.40 -5.80 -12.08
N LEU A 88 -1.38 -5.67 -10.75
CA LEU A 88 -0.30 -6.20 -9.92
C LEU A 88 -0.32 -7.73 -9.93
N LEU A 89 -1.49 -8.34 -9.71
CA LEU A 89 -1.65 -9.80 -9.67
C LEU A 89 -1.14 -10.43 -10.97
N ARG A 90 -1.48 -9.86 -12.14
CA ARG A 90 -1.00 -10.32 -13.45
C ARG A 90 0.50 -10.17 -13.67
N LYS A 91 1.18 -9.27 -12.95
CA LYS A 91 2.65 -9.15 -12.98
C LYS A 91 3.33 -10.19 -12.08
N LEU A 92 2.64 -10.63 -11.03
CA LEU A 92 3.20 -11.49 -9.99
C LEU A 92 2.95 -12.97 -10.27
N PHE A 93 1.77 -13.32 -10.78
CA PHE A 93 1.26 -14.67 -10.82
C PHE A 93 0.84 -15.10 -12.24
N THR A 94 0.61 -16.41 -12.42
CA THR A 94 0.01 -16.93 -13.66
C THR A 94 -1.47 -16.61 -13.72
N GLU A 95 -2.10 -16.66 -14.90
CA GLU A 95 -3.54 -16.36 -15.01
C GLU A 95 -4.40 -17.28 -14.13
N ASP A 96 -4.06 -18.56 -14.04
CA ASP A 96 -4.77 -19.53 -13.17
C ASP A 96 -4.65 -19.15 -11.68
N ASP A 97 -3.46 -18.72 -11.25
CA ASP A 97 -3.23 -18.26 -9.88
C ASP A 97 -3.99 -16.94 -9.61
N VAL A 98 -4.02 -16.01 -10.58
CA VAL A 98 -4.78 -14.76 -10.47
C VAL A 98 -6.26 -15.05 -10.28
N LEU A 99 -6.84 -15.93 -11.12
CA LEU A 99 -8.25 -16.32 -11.00
C LEU A 99 -8.56 -16.94 -9.65
N LYS A 100 -7.66 -17.79 -9.15
CA LYS A 100 -7.79 -18.37 -7.82
C LYS A 100 -7.74 -17.31 -6.72
N LEU A 101 -6.74 -16.42 -6.75
CA LEU A 101 -6.59 -15.35 -5.77
C LEU A 101 -7.81 -14.42 -5.75
N VAL A 102 -8.31 -14.01 -6.92
CA VAL A 102 -9.50 -13.17 -7.04
C VAL A 102 -10.71 -13.88 -6.43
N ARG A 103 -10.92 -15.16 -6.76
CA ARG A 103 -12.04 -15.94 -6.24
C ARG A 103 -11.98 -16.14 -4.72
N ASP A 104 -10.79 -16.34 -4.18
CA ASP A 104 -10.56 -16.59 -2.76
C ASP A 104 -10.45 -15.28 -1.95
N SER A 105 -10.39 -14.12 -2.63
CA SER A 105 -10.37 -12.82 -1.96
C SER A 105 -11.74 -12.46 -1.39
N GLU A 106 -11.74 -11.98 -0.16
CA GLU A 106 -12.91 -11.36 0.48
C GLU A 106 -12.77 -9.85 0.31
N ASP A 107 -13.77 -9.22 -0.33
CA ASP A 107 -13.82 -7.79 -0.65
C ASP A 107 -12.58 -7.27 -1.41
N GLY A 108 -11.95 -8.13 -2.23
CA GLY A 108 -10.75 -7.77 -2.98
C GLY A 108 -9.51 -7.51 -2.12
N LEU A 109 -9.50 -8.02 -0.88
CA LEU A 109 -8.38 -7.91 0.06
C LEU A 109 -7.53 -9.19 0.06
N PHE A 110 -6.22 -9.01 -0.03
CA PHE A 110 -5.22 -10.07 -0.08
C PHE A 110 -4.33 -10.04 1.18
N ASP A 111 -3.65 -11.16 1.43
CA ASP A 111 -2.76 -11.37 2.57
C ASP A 111 -1.27 -11.27 2.18
N GLU A 112 -0.40 -11.92 2.94
CA GLU A 112 1.05 -11.93 2.75
C GLU A 112 1.49 -12.54 1.41
N THR A 113 0.60 -13.23 0.70
CA THR A 113 0.89 -13.85 -0.61
C THR A 113 1.45 -12.84 -1.61
N ILE A 114 0.89 -11.62 -1.65
CA ILE A 114 1.40 -10.56 -2.53
C ILE A 114 2.78 -10.08 -2.08
N GLN A 115 2.94 -9.80 -0.78
CA GLN A 115 4.22 -9.37 -0.20
C GLN A 115 5.35 -10.36 -0.51
N LEU A 116 5.09 -11.66 -0.33
CA LEU A 116 6.04 -12.73 -0.62
C LEU A 116 6.41 -12.75 -2.11
N ALA A 117 5.43 -12.65 -3.01
CA ALA A 117 5.69 -12.65 -4.45
C ALA A 117 6.47 -11.42 -4.92
N VAL A 118 6.19 -10.23 -4.37
CA VAL A 118 6.95 -9.00 -4.64
C VAL A 118 8.40 -9.14 -4.14
N THR A 119 8.58 -9.64 -2.91
CA THR A 119 9.89 -9.86 -2.30
C THR A 119 10.73 -10.89 -3.07
N GLN A 120 10.11 -11.99 -3.52
CA GLN A 120 10.77 -13.02 -4.33
C GLN A 120 11.27 -12.50 -5.69
N LYS A 121 10.65 -11.43 -6.22
CA LYS A 121 11.12 -10.73 -7.42
C LYS A 121 12.22 -9.70 -7.12
N GLY A 122 12.66 -9.57 -5.88
CA GLY A 122 13.75 -8.71 -5.45
C GLY A 122 13.34 -7.27 -5.10
N HIS A 123 12.05 -7.03 -4.85
CA HIS A 123 11.53 -5.72 -4.48
C HIS A 123 11.24 -5.63 -2.99
N ASP A 124 11.38 -4.45 -2.40
CA ASP A 124 11.27 -4.20 -0.95
C ASP A 124 9.98 -3.47 -0.55
N GLY A 125 9.04 -3.34 -1.50
CA GLY A 125 7.72 -2.76 -1.30
C GLY A 125 7.05 -2.46 -2.64
N LEU A 126 5.93 -1.75 -2.56
CA LEU A 126 5.13 -1.34 -3.71
C LEU A 126 4.97 0.17 -3.74
N VAL A 127 4.99 0.73 -4.95
CA VAL A 127 4.42 2.05 -5.24
C VAL A 127 3.33 1.84 -6.27
N VAL A 128 2.10 2.08 -5.85
CA VAL A 128 0.92 1.91 -6.66
C VAL A 128 0.43 3.27 -7.10
N ILE A 129 0.22 3.43 -8.41
CA ILE A 129 -0.10 4.70 -9.05
C ILE A 129 -1.46 4.61 -9.71
N TYR A 130 -2.36 5.51 -9.33
CA TYR A 130 -3.71 5.64 -9.88
C TYR A 130 -3.77 6.81 -10.85
N ASP A 131 -4.76 6.78 -11.75
CA ASP A 131 -5.16 7.93 -12.57
C ASP A 131 -3.99 8.68 -13.22
N GLU A 132 -3.13 7.92 -13.90
CA GLU A 132 -1.95 8.44 -14.62
C GLU A 132 -0.95 9.24 -13.75
N GLY A 133 -0.94 9.00 -12.43
CA GLY A 133 -0.04 9.69 -11.49
C GLY A 133 -0.71 10.75 -10.63
N ALA A 134 -2.03 10.92 -10.71
CA ALA A 134 -2.75 11.90 -9.91
C ALA A 134 -2.69 11.59 -8.41
N CYS A 135 -2.75 10.31 -8.04
CA CYS A 135 -2.64 9.83 -6.66
C CYS A 135 -1.85 8.52 -6.58
N PHE A 136 -1.33 8.23 -5.38
CA PHE A 136 -0.51 7.05 -5.17
C PHE A 136 -0.62 6.52 -3.74
N GLU A 137 -0.34 5.23 -3.61
CA GLU A 137 -0.09 4.60 -2.33
C GLU A 137 1.22 3.80 -2.36
N THR A 138 1.78 3.63 -1.18
CA THR A 138 3.03 2.95 -0.94
C THR A 138 2.79 1.88 0.10
N ILE A 139 3.08 0.62 -0.24
CA ILE A 139 3.01 -0.49 0.68
C ILE A 139 4.43 -0.88 1.05
N VAL A 140 4.75 -0.69 2.32
CA VAL A 140 6.10 -0.88 2.86
C VAL A 140 6.13 -2.18 3.66
N TYR A 141 7.17 -2.99 3.49
CA TYR A 141 7.30 -4.29 4.18
C TYR A 141 8.21 -4.24 5.41
N ASP A 142 9.07 -3.23 5.53
CA ASP A 142 9.91 -2.98 6.70
C ASP A 142 9.65 -1.58 7.27
N LYS A 143 9.14 -1.51 8.51
CA LYS A 143 8.90 -0.22 9.19
C LYS A 143 10.16 0.63 9.37
N ASN A 144 11.35 0.04 9.36
CA ASN A 144 12.60 0.78 9.58
C ASN A 144 12.94 1.74 8.44
N VAL A 145 12.28 1.60 7.28
CA VAL A 145 12.42 2.53 6.17
C VAL A 145 11.41 3.70 6.24
N ILE A 146 10.61 3.78 7.32
CA ILE A 146 9.63 4.84 7.57
C ILE A 146 10.15 5.75 8.68
N SER A 147 10.13 7.06 8.45
CA SER A 147 10.52 8.07 9.44
C SER A 147 9.60 9.29 9.40
N LEU A 148 9.42 10.00 10.52
CA LEU A 148 8.57 11.21 10.53
C LEU A 148 9.23 12.33 9.74
N CYS A 149 8.41 13.10 9.02
CA CYS A 149 8.83 14.41 8.53
C CYS A 149 8.78 15.38 9.72
N LEU A 150 9.95 15.84 10.17
CA LEU A 150 10.09 16.86 11.22
C LEU A 150 10.04 18.28 10.65
#